data_AF-A0A8H5MP80-F1
#
_entry.id   AF-A0A8H5MP80-F1
#
_cell.length_a   1.000
_cell.length_b   1.000
_cell.length_c   1.000
_cell.angle_alpha   90.00
_cell.angle_beta   90.00
_cell.angle_gamma   90.00
#
_symmetry.space_group_name_H-M   'P 1'
#
loop_
_entity.id
_entity.type
_entity.pdbx_description
1 polymer ?
#
loop_
_entity_poly.entity_id
_entity_poly.type
_entity_poly.pdbx_seq_one_letter_code
_entity_poly.pdbx_strand_id
1 'polypeptide(L)'
;MDELRTNLFKSFKCPYLDNEGCQATPFNTKEEAAEHALWVHRDASFHATASGSFLCLHRNQPANWACTTVFKDMGHLKAHLLTTHESGLDLFKGKWQATKEYDESVTNLKQQNLPGGRQIVIDTECSMVSLQLLEVSIIDRVSGECILNTLIKYPQALDHSLPESQKVSSSDRSMPQMNVHDIAAALQRAGVTPQSIVFTWHVNCFDLEILRKFLEADNYQGILPANKNCFPMIPQFRRNFPLRGPDQRRFPMAMEFIFPLFYPDSDMIGRNDQTLFDCQRTRLLCDVFDHHLRKGVDDLE
;
A
#
# COMPACT_ATOMS: atom_id res chain seq x y z
N MET A 1 43.42 3.91 -39.15
CA MET A 1 43.11 2.47 -39.13
C MET A 1 44.05 1.84 -38.12
N ASP A 2 43.67 1.39 -36.93
CA ASP A 2 42.42 1.37 -36.18
C ASP A 2 42.86 1.18 -34.72
N GLU A 3 42.88 2.24 -33.92
CA GLU A 3 42.87 2.12 -32.45
C GLU A 3 41.41 2.25 -32.01
N LEU A 4 40.65 1.18 -32.28
CA LEU A 4 39.34 0.98 -31.65
C LEU A 4 39.57 0.79 -30.15
N ARG A 5 39.47 1.91 -29.43
CA ARG A 5 39.28 1.96 -27.98
C ARG A 5 38.18 0.97 -27.60
N THR A 6 38.58 -0.17 -27.06
CA THR A 6 37.73 -1.01 -26.21
C THR A 6 37.42 -0.18 -24.96
N ASN A 7 36.38 0.64 -25.05
CA ASN A 7 35.67 1.13 -23.87
C ASN A 7 35.19 -0.12 -23.13
N LEU A 8 35.96 -0.58 -22.15
CA LEU A 8 35.48 -1.42 -21.08
C LEU A 8 34.34 -0.65 -20.41
N PHE A 9 33.11 -0.91 -20.87
CA PHE A 9 31.91 -0.45 -20.20
C PHE A 9 32.01 -0.98 -18.76
N LYS A 10 32.27 -0.07 -17.81
CA LYS A 10 32.22 -0.40 -16.39
C LYS A 10 30.80 -0.84 -16.11
N SER A 11 30.62 -2.13 -15.98
CA SER A 11 29.34 -2.72 -15.64
C SER A 11 29.22 -2.71 -14.11
N PHE A 12 28.21 -2.01 -13.62
CA PHE A 12 27.92 -1.93 -12.19
C PHE A 12 27.04 -3.12 -11.81
N LYS A 13 27.42 -3.85 -10.78
CA LYS A 13 26.63 -4.99 -10.28
C LYS A 13 25.65 -4.51 -9.21
N CYS A 14 24.53 -5.22 -9.07
CA CYS A 14 23.67 -5.05 -7.90
C CYS A 14 24.49 -5.36 -6.64
N PRO A 15 24.46 -4.50 -5.60
CA PRO A 15 25.18 -4.75 -4.34
C PRO A 15 24.68 -5.99 -3.59
N TYR A 16 23.49 -6.49 -3.94
CA TYR A 16 22.87 -7.69 -3.39
C TYR A 16 23.10 -8.96 -4.23
N LEU A 17 23.91 -8.90 -5.29
CA LEU A 17 24.24 -10.06 -6.12
C LEU A 17 24.83 -11.21 -5.29
N ASP A 18 25.81 -10.91 -4.44
CA ASP A 18 26.59 -11.92 -3.73
C ASP A 18 25.87 -12.43 -2.46
N ASN A 19 25.01 -11.61 -1.84
CA ASN A 19 24.37 -11.93 -0.55
C ASN A 19 22.93 -12.45 -0.69
N GLU A 20 22.18 -12.01 -1.69
CA GLU A 20 20.76 -12.37 -1.89
C GLU A 20 20.51 -13.07 -3.23
N GLY A 21 21.58 -13.32 -4.01
CA GLY A 21 21.47 -14.01 -5.30
C GLY A 21 20.73 -13.20 -6.37
N CYS A 22 20.70 -11.87 -6.26
CA CYS A 22 19.99 -11.00 -7.20
C CYS A 22 20.56 -11.15 -8.63
N GLN A 23 19.77 -11.69 -9.55
CA GLN A 23 20.18 -11.97 -10.94
C GLN A 23 20.03 -10.77 -11.89
N ALA A 24 19.86 -9.55 -11.36
CA ALA A 24 19.71 -8.38 -12.21
C ALA A 24 20.96 -8.20 -13.09
N THR A 25 20.72 -7.93 -14.38
CA THR A 25 21.78 -7.69 -15.36
C THR A 25 22.68 -6.54 -14.91
N PRO A 26 23.96 -6.53 -15.33
CA PRO A 26 24.84 -5.44 -14.99
C PRO A 26 24.28 -4.09 -15.50
N PHE A 27 24.34 -3.07 -14.65
CA PHE A 27 23.88 -1.72 -14.92
C PHE A 27 24.96 -0.92 -15.62
N ASN A 28 24.56 0.05 -16.45
CA ASN A 28 25.49 0.91 -17.17
C ASN A 28 26.04 2.03 -16.28
N THR A 29 25.31 2.38 -15.22
CA THR A 29 25.69 3.44 -14.28
C THR A 29 25.55 3.00 -12.83
N LYS A 30 26.23 3.71 -11.93
CA LYS A 30 26.10 3.50 -10.48
C LYS A 30 24.70 3.89 -10.00
N GLU A 31 24.13 4.92 -10.63
CA GLU A 31 22.79 5.42 -10.39
C GLU A 31 21.74 4.38 -10.72
N GLU A 32 21.84 3.71 -11.87
CA GLU A 32 20.94 2.60 -12.25
C GLU A 32 21.02 1.43 -11.25
N ALA A 33 22.24 1.07 -10.80
CA ALA A 33 22.42 0.02 -9.81
C ALA A 33 21.82 0.40 -8.44
N ALA A 34 21.96 1.66 -8.04
CA ALA A 34 21.44 2.16 -6.77
C ALA A 34 19.92 2.35 -6.82
N GLU A 35 19.38 2.77 -7.95
CA GLU A 35 17.94 2.80 -8.21
C GLU A 35 17.35 1.38 -8.14
N HIS A 36 18.02 0.40 -8.74
CA HIS A 36 17.62 -1.00 -8.60
C HIS A 36 17.62 -1.47 -7.14
N ALA A 37 18.67 -1.18 -6.37
CA ALA A 37 18.72 -1.50 -4.94
C ALA A 37 17.55 -0.87 -4.16
N LEU A 38 17.22 0.39 -4.46
CA LEU A 38 16.13 1.13 -3.85
C LEU A 38 14.75 0.49 -4.12
N TRP A 39 14.50 0.08 -5.36
CA TRP A 39 13.19 -0.45 -5.78
C TRP A 39 13.02 -1.94 -5.50
N VAL A 40 14.06 -2.75 -5.71
CA VAL A 40 13.97 -4.23 -5.63
C VAL A 40 14.31 -4.72 -4.22
N HIS A 41 15.33 -4.15 -3.58
CA HIS A 41 15.81 -4.58 -2.27
C HIS A 41 15.32 -3.69 -1.13
N ARG A 42 14.53 -2.65 -1.44
CA ARG A 42 14.10 -1.62 -0.48
C ARG A 42 15.29 -1.00 0.27
N ASP A 43 16.43 -0.88 -0.41
CA ASP A 43 17.67 -0.38 0.19
C ASP A 43 18.06 0.99 -0.38
N ALA A 44 18.09 1.98 0.50
CA ALA A 44 18.53 3.34 0.19
C ALA A 44 19.89 3.68 0.81
N SER A 45 20.65 2.68 1.28
CA SER A 45 21.93 2.86 1.99
C SER A 45 22.96 3.65 1.19
N PHE A 46 22.96 3.52 -0.14
CA PHE A 46 23.79 4.30 -1.07
C PHE A 46 23.51 5.81 -1.05
N HIS A 47 22.38 6.20 -0.48
CA HIS A 47 21.87 7.57 -0.44
C HIS A 47 21.67 8.08 0.99
N ALA A 48 21.90 7.22 1.98
CA ALA A 48 21.88 7.61 3.38
C ALA A 48 23.09 8.48 3.71
N THR A 49 22.84 9.57 4.40
CA THR A 49 23.84 10.42 5.04
C THR A 49 24.25 9.83 6.37
N ALA A 50 25.37 10.29 6.94
CA ALA A 50 25.78 9.92 8.28
C ALA A 50 24.73 10.26 9.36
N SER A 51 23.84 11.24 9.10
CA SER A 51 22.73 11.61 9.97
C SER A 51 21.46 10.78 9.76
N GLY A 52 21.48 9.77 8.90
CA GLY A 52 20.33 8.90 8.60
C GLY A 52 19.30 9.50 7.64
N SER A 53 19.55 10.69 7.09
CA SER A 53 18.71 11.29 6.04
C SER A 53 19.08 10.75 4.66
N PHE A 54 18.16 10.76 3.71
CA PHE A 54 18.37 10.26 2.34
C PHE A 54 18.52 11.39 1.33
N LEU A 55 19.41 11.22 0.36
CA LEU A 55 19.70 12.19 -0.69
C LEU A 55 19.06 11.77 -2.01
N CYS A 56 18.57 12.73 -2.81
CA CYS A 56 18.05 12.40 -4.14
C CYS A 56 19.12 11.72 -5.02
N LEU A 57 18.71 10.69 -5.79
CA LEU A 57 19.57 9.99 -6.75
C LEU A 57 20.16 10.93 -7.82
N HIS A 58 19.40 11.97 -8.18
CA HIS A 58 19.77 12.92 -9.22
C HIS A 58 20.62 14.10 -8.72
N ARG A 59 21.16 14.04 -7.48
CA ARG A 59 21.97 15.13 -6.90
C ARG A 59 23.27 15.44 -7.63
N ASN A 60 23.84 14.47 -8.33
CA ASN A 60 25.12 14.60 -9.03
C ASN A 60 24.95 14.80 -10.54
N GLN A 61 23.72 15.05 -11.01
CA GLN A 61 23.46 15.45 -12.39
C GLN A 61 24.09 16.84 -12.66
N PRO A 62 24.29 17.24 -13.92
CA PRO A 62 24.74 18.58 -14.27
C PRO A 62 23.91 19.66 -13.57
N ALA A 63 24.49 20.82 -13.25
CA ALA A 63 23.92 21.80 -12.29
C ALA A 63 22.48 22.23 -12.57
N ASN A 64 22.02 22.19 -13.82
CA ASN A 64 20.65 22.50 -14.22
C ASN A 64 19.63 21.36 -13.95
N TRP A 65 20.09 20.17 -13.56
CA TRP A 65 19.32 18.94 -13.31
C TRP A 65 19.64 18.34 -11.93
N ALA A 66 20.60 18.94 -11.21
CA ALA A 66 21.02 18.50 -9.89
C ALA A 66 19.91 18.72 -8.86
N CYS A 67 19.42 17.64 -8.26
CA CYS A 67 18.44 17.72 -7.19
C CYS A 67 19.09 17.67 -5.81
N THR A 68 18.99 18.75 -5.05
CA THR A 68 19.62 18.89 -3.72
C THR A 68 18.70 18.49 -2.57
N THR A 69 17.50 18.00 -2.86
CA THR A 69 16.50 17.65 -1.84
C THR A 69 16.98 16.50 -0.95
N VAL A 70 16.74 16.66 0.35
CA VAL A 70 17.08 15.70 1.41
C VAL A 70 15.80 15.23 2.08
N PHE A 71 15.71 13.93 2.34
CA PHE A 71 14.51 13.27 2.87
C PHE A 71 14.79 12.64 4.22
N LYS A 72 13.80 12.68 5.11
CA LYS A 72 13.92 12.09 6.45
C LYS A 72 13.68 10.58 6.47
N ASP A 73 12.95 10.08 5.47
CA ASP A 73 12.71 8.65 5.28
C ASP A 73 12.69 8.26 3.81
N MET A 74 12.75 6.95 3.59
CA MET A 74 12.79 6.34 2.27
C MET A 74 11.50 6.53 1.48
N GLY A 75 10.34 6.66 2.14
CA GLY A 75 9.05 6.87 1.47
C GLY A 75 9.01 8.21 0.73
N HIS A 76 9.45 9.27 1.40
CA HIS A 76 9.53 10.61 0.79
C HIS A 76 10.54 10.66 -0.36
N LEU A 77 11.73 10.02 -0.20
CA LEU A 77 12.70 9.92 -1.30
C LEU A 77 12.07 9.25 -2.53
N LYS A 78 11.40 8.11 -2.33
CA LYS A 78 10.78 7.35 -3.43
C LYS A 78 9.68 8.14 -4.14
N ALA A 79 8.79 8.81 -3.40
CA ALA A 79 7.77 9.65 -4.03
C ALA A 79 8.36 10.83 -4.79
N HIS A 80 9.41 11.46 -4.24
CA HIS A 80 10.10 12.53 -4.95
C HIS A 80 10.72 12.06 -6.26
N LEU A 81 11.40 10.91 -6.28
CA LEU A 81 11.97 10.35 -7.50
C LEU A 81 10.89 10.11 -8.58
N LEU A 82 9.74 9.55 -8.18
CA LEU A 82 8.61 9.30 -9.08
C LEU A 82 7.97 10.59 -9.60
N THR A 83 7.83 11.62 -8.78
CA THR A 83 7.09 12.85 -9.16
C THR A 83 7.95 13.89 -9.84
N THR A 84 9.25 13.95 -9.50
CA THR A 84 10.13 15.04 -9.91
C THR A 84 11.08 14.63 -11.02
N HIS A 85 11.47 13.35 -11.07
CA HIS A 85 12.53 12.88 -11.96
C HIS A 85 12.08 11.92 -13.05
N GLU A 86 10.90 11.29 -12.91
CA GLU A 86 10.30 10.57 -14.03
C GLU A 86 9.56 11.55 -14.97
N SER A 87 10.29 12.05 -15.97
CA SER A 87 9.72 12.84 -17.06
C SER A 87 8.59 12.08 -17.77
N GLY A 88 7.41 12.69 -17.88
CA GLY A 88 6.25 12.12 -18.60
C GLY A 88 5.20 11.46 -17.72
N LEU A 89 5.37 11.47 -16.40
CA LEU A 89 4.34 11.09 -15.46
C LEU A 89 3.33 12.23 -15.29
N ASP A 90 2.50 12.43 -16.32
CA ASP A 90 1.25 13.19 -16.25
C ASP A 90 0.20 12.42 -15.41
N LEU A 91 0.59 11.93 -14.22
CA LEU A 91 -0.19 11.06 -13.32
C LEU A 91 -1.58 11.63 -12.99
N PHE A 92 -1.72 12.94 -13.11
CA PHE A 92 -2.90 13.69 -12.74
C PHE A 92 -3.63 14.33 -13.92
N LYS A 93 -3.19 14.08 -15.17
CA LYS A 93 -3.91 14.57 -16.35
C LYS A 93 -4.91 13.52 -16.84
N GLY A 94 -6.14 13.97 -17.02
CA GLY A 94 -7.24 13.15 -17.53
C GLY A 94 -8.25 12.74 -16.46
N LYS A 95 -9.42 12.31 -16.91
CA LYS A 95 -10.50 11.84 -16.05
C LYS A 95 -10.18 10.42 -15.57
N TRP A 96 -10.12 10.22 -14.26
CA TRP A 96 -9.97 8.88 -13.72
C TRP A 96 -11.20 8.03 -14.04
N GLN A 97 -10.99 6.74 -14.20
CA GLN A 97 -11.99 5.72 -14.50
C GLN A 97 -12.03 4.69 -13.37
N ALA A 98 -13.22 4.18 -13.09
CA ALA A 98 -13.45 3.08 -12.16
C ALA A 98 -14.02 1.87 -12.89
N THR A 99 -14.06 0.71 -12.23
CA THR A 99 -14.94 -0.37 -12.69
C THR A 99 -16.39 0.08 -12.63
N LYS A 100 -17.23 -0.49 -13.51
CA LYS A 100 -18.68 -0.24 -13.50
C LYS A 100 -19.28 -0.57 -12.13
N GLU A 101 -18.85 -1.67 -11.53
CA GLU A 101 -19.33 -2.13 -10.23
C GLU A 101 -18.97 -1.14 -9.11
N TYR A 102 -17.78 -0.54 -9.15
CA TYR A 102 -17.37 0.47 -8.18
C TYR A 102 -18.23 1.72 -8.34
N ASP A 103 -18.39 2.21 -9.57
CA ASP A 103 -19.17 3.42 -9.82
C ASP A 103 -20.65 3.24 -9.43
N GLU A 104 -21.26 2.11 -9.82
CA GLU A 104 -22.65 1.80 -9.51
C GLU A 104 -22.89 1.59 -8.01
N SER A 105 -21.93 1.04 -7.26
CA SER A 105 -22.12 0.71 -5.84
C SER A 105 -21.70 1.84 -4.92
N VAL A 106 -20.62 2.55 -5.24
CA VAL A 106 -19.99 3.52 -4.33
C VAL A 106 -20.46 4.94 -4.66
N THR A 107 -20.55 5.31 -5.94
CA THR A 107 -20.95 6.66 -6.36
C THR A 107 -22.45 6.87 -6.13
N ASN A 108 -23.29 5.89 -6.44
CA ASN A 108 -24.75 5.99 -6.24
C ASN A 108 -25.15 6.03 -4.76
N LEU A 109 -24.42 5.35 -3.87
CA LEU A 109 -24.70 5.39 -2.42
C LEU A 109 -24.44 6.76 -1.78
N LYS A 110 -23.53 7.57 -2.34
CA LYS A 110 -23.33 8.95 -1.88
C LYS A 110 -24.45 9.89 -2.33
N GLN A 111 -25.14 9.57 -3.43
CA GLN A 111 -26.19 10.39 -4.02
C GLN A 111 -27.59 10.02 -3.54
N GLN A 112 -27.81 8.76 -3.18
CA GLN A 112 -29.07 8.26 -2.68
C GLN A 112 -28.90 8.08 -1.17
N ASN A 113 -29.65 8.85 -0.36
CA ASN A 113 -29.82 8.68 1.10
C ASN A 113 -30.44 7.30 1.45
N LEU A 114 -29.88 6.23 0.89
CA LEU A 114 -30.30 4.87 1.11
C LEU A 114 -29.85 4.47 2.52
N PRO A 115 -30.60 3.59 3.19
CA PRO A 115 -30.15 2.90 4.39
C PRO A 115 -29.04 1.87 4.06
N GLY A 116 -28.10 2.25 3.18
CA GLY A 116 -27.01 1.42 2.71
C GLY A 116 -26.09 1.05 3.86
N GLY A 117 -25.66 -0.21 3.91
CA GLY A 117 -24.77 -0.70 4.95
C GLY A 117 -23.50 0.15 5.05
N ARG A 118 -22.87 0.08 6.23
CA ARG A 118 -21.68 0.88 6.57
C ARG A 118 -20.59 0.71 5.51
N GLN A 119 -19.92 1.80 5.15
CA GLN A 119 -18.72 1.74 4.32
C GLN A 119 -17.52 1.59 5.26
N ILE A 120 -16.74 0.52 5.11
CA ILE A 120 -15.60 0.23 5.98
C ILE A 120 -14.35 -0.03 5.16
N VAL A 121 -13.20 0.30 5.74
CA VAL A 121 -11.89 -0.09 5.24
C VAL A 121 -11.35 -1.17 6.16
N ILE A 122 -10.81 -2.24 5.58
CA ILE A 122 -10.22 -3.36 6.31
C ILE A 122 -8.78 -3.58 5.86
N ASP A 123 -7.95 -3.97 6.82
CA ASP A 123 -6.61 -4.49 6.59
C ASP A 123 -6.31 -5.58 7.63
N THR A 124 -5.54 -6.59 7.22
CA THR A 124 -5.22 -7.75 8.09
C THR A 124 -3.75 -8.15 7.97
N GLU A 125 -3.17 -8.60 9.10
CA GLU A 125 -1.92 -9.35 9.08
C GLU A 125 -2.22 -10.83 9.32
N CYS A 126 -1.53 -11.70 8.59
CA CYS A 126 -1.72 -13.14 8.72
C CYS A 126 -0.44 -13.93 8.53
N SER A 127 -0.41 -15.14 9.08
CA SER A 127 0.66 -16.09 8.80
C SER A 127 0.55 -16.59 7.37
N MET A 128 1.57 -16.34 6.54
CA MET A 128 1.59 -16.81 5.15
C MET A 128 1.60 -18.34 5.01
N VAL A 129 2.00 -19.06 6.07
CA VAL A 129 2.08 -20.53 6.06
C VAL A 129 0.74 -21.16 6.44
N SER A 130 0.12 -20.68 7.51
CA SER A 130 -1.11 -21.26 8.04
C SER A 130 -2.38 -20.52 7.62
N LEU A 131 -2.24 -19.33 7.02
CA LEU A 131 -3.32 -18.37 6.77
C LEU A 131 -4.09 -18.02 8.06
N GLN A 132 -3.42 -18.10 9.20
CA GLN A 132 -3.96 -17.71 10.49
C GLN A 132 -3.96 -16.19 10.61
N LEU A 133 -5.11 -15.60 10.94
CA LEU A 133 -5.26 -14.16 11.17
C LEU A 133 -4.52 -13.77 12.45
N LEU A 134 -3.64 -12.77 12.39
CA LEU A 134 -2.80 -12.35 13.52
C LEU A 134 -3.22 -10.97 14.05
N GLU A 135 -3.53 -10.06 13.14
CA GLU A 135 -3.99 -8.70 13.44
C GLU A 135 -5.11 -8.32 12.47
N VAL A 136 -6.07 -7.52 12.94
CA VAL A 136 -7.10 -6.93 12.10
C VAL A 136 -7.37 -5.50 12.53
N SER A 137 -7.44 -4.62 11.54
CA SER A 137 -7.98 -3.28 11.70
C SER A 137 -9.15 -3.04 10.75
N ILE A 138 -10.14 -2.33 11.26
CA ILE A 138 -11.31 -1.88 10.50
C ILE A 138 -11.62 -0.46 10.94
N ILE A 139 -11.75 0.44 9.97
CA ILE A 139 -12.20 1.80 10.19
C ILE A 139 -13.43 2.11 9.36
N ASP A 140 -14.24 3.04 9.84
CA ASP A 140 -15.30 3.63 9.06
C ASP A 140 -14.71 4.48 7.94
N ARG A 141 -15.11 4.20 6.70
CA ARG A 141 -14.58 4.87 5.51
C ARG A 141 -14.90 6.35 5.50
N VAL A 142 -16.05 6.77 6.01
CA VAL A 142 -16.53 8.16 5.92
C VAL A 142 -15.95 9.00 7.06
N SER A 143 -16.29 8.65 8.30
CA SER A 143 -15.89 9.37 9.52
C SER A 143 -14.42 9.15 9.89
N GLY A 144 -13.81 8.04 9.48
CA GLY A 144 -12.47 7.65 9.93
C GLY A 144 -12.45 7.06 11.35
N GLU A 145 -13.61 6.82 11.96
CA GLU A 145 -13.72 6.18 13.27
C GLU A 145 -13.08 4.77 13.24
N CYS A 146 -12.26 4.45 14.24
CA CYS A 146 -11.73 3.11 14.42
C CYS A 146 -12.81 2.18 14.98
N ILE A 147 -13.25 1.21 14.19
CA ILE A 147 -14.25 0.20 14.58
C ILE A 147 -13.57 -0.96 15.32
N LEU A 148 -12.44 -1.41 14.80
CA LEU A 148 -11.66 -2.53 15.32
C LEU A 148 -10.17 -2.27 15.07
N ASN A 149 -9.33 -2.58 16.04
CA ASN A 149 -7.88 -2.62 15.91
C ASN A 149 -7.34 -3.53 17.02
N THR A 150 -7.05 -4.79 16.69
CA THR A 150 -6.77 -5.83 17.68
C THR A 150 -5.84 -6.89 17.14
N LEU A 151 -5.06 -7.49 18.06
CA LEU A 151 -4.43 -8.78 17.84
C LEU A 151 -5.45 -9.90 18.06
N ILE A 152 -5.29 -11.01 17.33
CA ILE A 152 -6.17 -12.17 17.47
C ILE A 152 -5.73 -13.05 18.63
N LYS A 153 -6.69 -13.37 19.51
CA LYS A 153 -6.52 -14.33 20.59
C LYS A 153 -7.15 -15.67 20.21
N TYR A 154 -6.31 -16.66 19.94
CA TYR A 154 -6.76 -18.04 19.76
C TYR A 154 -6.88 -18.77 21.12
N PRO A 155 -7.81 -19.73 21.26
CA PRO A 155 -7.85 -20.61 22.43
C PRO A 155 -6.53 -21.38 22.55
N GLN A 156 -5.98 -21.48 23.77
CA GLN A 156 -4.69 -22.13 24.07
C GLN A 156 -4.58 -23.61 23.66
N ALA A 157 -5.65 -24.24 23.16
CA ALA A 157 -5.71 -25.67 22.85
C ALA A 157 -5.05 -26.07 21.52
N LEU A 158 -4.61 -25.12 20.69
CA LEU A 158 -3.83 -25.40 19.49
C LEU A 158 -2.36 -25.09 19.78
N ASP A 159 -1.69 -26.05 20.42
CA ASP A 159 -0.24 -26.10 20.61
C ASP A 159 0.47 -26.37 19.28
N HIS A 160 0.25 -25.48 18.32
CA HIS A 160 1.16 -25.32 17.19
C HIS A 160 2.07 -24.19 17.58
N SER A 161 3.27 -24.55 18.01
CA SER A 161 4.42 -23.65 18.14
C SER A 161 4.45 -22.71 16.95
N LEU A 162 3.89 -21.51 17.12
CA LEU A 162 4.06 -20.42 16.19
C LEU A 162 5.58 -20.26 16.08
N PRO A 163 6.17 -20.30 14.87
CA PRO A 163 7.59 -20.02 14.75
C PRO A 163 7.83 -18.66 15.42
N GLU A 164 8.57 -18.70 16.54
CA GLU A 164 9.12 -17.51 17.15
C GLU A 164 9.83 -16.75 16.03
N SER A 165 9.52 -15.47 15.88
CA SER A 165 10.09 -14.51 14.93
C SER A 165 9.44 -14.41 13.53
N GLN A 166 8.21 -13.92 13.50
CA GLN A 166 8.06 -12.61 12.85
C GLN A 166 7.74 -11.63 13.96
N LYS A 167 8.73 -10.78 14.27
CA LYS A 167 8.52 -9.58 15.08
C LYS A 167 7.35 -8.83 14.44
N VAL A 168 6.15 -8.98 15.00
CA VAL A 168 5.16 -7.92 14.93
C VAL A 168 5.87 -6.74 15.55
N SER A 169 6.36 -5.84 14.71
CA SER A 169 7.26 -4.74 15.05
C SER A 169 6.51 -3.62 15.79
N SER A 170 5.66 -3.99 16.73
CA SER A 170 4.95 -3.09 17.64
C SER A 170 5.51 -3.28 19.05
N SER A 171 6.83 -3.12 19.19
CA SER A 171 7.53 -3.25 20.48
C SER A 171 7.16 -2.19 21.53
N ASP A 172 6.02 -1.50 21.43
CA ASP A 172 5.69 -0.43 22.38
C ASP A 172 4.19 -0.07 22.53
N ARG A 173 3.24 -0.90 22.07
CA ARG A 173 1.81 -0.63 22.28
C ARG A 173 1.08 -1.86 22.78
N SER A 174 0.42 -1.75 23.94
CA SER A 174 -0.53 -2.76 24.41
C SER A 174 -1.78 -2.75 23.52
N MET A 175 -1.67 -3.30 22.32
CA MET A 175 -2.82 -3.49 21.45
C MET A 175 -3.77 -4.48 22.14
N PRO A 176 -5.10 -4.22 22.14
CA PRO A 176 -6.04 -5.16 22.71
C PRO A 176 -5.93 -6.51 21.97
N GLN A 177 -6.23 -7.58 22.70
CA GLN A 177 -6.36 -8.92 22.16
C GLN A 177 -7.81 -9.34 22.24
N MET A 178 -8.39 -9.76 21.12
CA MET A 178 -9.78 -10.16 21.02
C MET A 178 -9.89 -11.56 20.45
N ASN A 179 -10.80 -12.36 21.01
CA ASN A 179 -11.18 -13.63 20.39
C ASN A 179 -12.28 -13.41 19.34
N VAL A 180 -12.70 -14.50 18.68
CA VAL A 180 -13.73 -14.48 17.64
C VAL A 180 -15.07 -13.90 18.11
N HIS A 181 -15.49 -14.18 19.35
CA HIS A 181 -16.76 -13.69 19.91
C HIS A 181 -16.72 -12.19 20.15
N ASP A 182 -15.59 -11.68 20.66
CA ASP A 182 -15.38 -10.25 20.90
C ASP A 182 -15.42 -9.47 19.58
N ILE A 183 -14.76 -9.99 18.54
CA ILE A 183 -14.72 -9.41 17.20
C ILE A 183 -16.11 -9.42 16.57
N ALA A 184 -16.82 -10.56 16.61
CA ALA A 184 -18.18 -10.67 16.10
C ALA A 184 -19.11 -9.64 16.75
N ALA A 185 -19.04 -9.51 18.08
CA ALA A 185 -19.85 -8.56 18.83
C ALA A 185 -19.48 -7.11 18.52
N ALA A 186 -18.19 -6.79 18.31
CA ALA A 186 -17.75 -5.45 17.92
C ALA A 186 -18.30 -5.05 16.54
N LEU A 187 -18.21 -5.95 15.56
CA LEU A 187 -18.75 -5.73 14.21
C LEU A 187 -20.26 -5.51 14.22
N GLN A 188 -21.00 -6.33 14.97
CA GLN A 188 -22.45 -6.20 15.12
C GLN A 188 -22.84 -4.87 15.78
N ARG A 189 -22.17 -4.49 16.88
CA ARG A 189 -22.41 -3.20 17.56
C ARG A 189 -22.12 -2.00 16.66
N ALA A 190 -21.11 -2.12 15.81
CA ALA A 190 -20.75 -1.07 14.85
C ALA A 190 -21.72 -0.99 13.64
N GLY A 191 -22.71 -1.88 13.56
CA GLY A 191 -23.66 -1.92 12.44
C GLY A 191 -23.03 -2.41 11.13
N VAL A 192 -21.98 -3.23 11.21
CA VAL A 192 -21.48 -3.96 10.03
C VAL A 192 -22.47 -5.08 9.70
N THR A 193 -22.86 -5.14 8.43
CA THR A 193 -23.89 -6.05 7.91
C THR A 193 -23.47 -6.67 6.58
N PRO A 194 -24.17 -7.71 6.10
CA PRO A 194 -23.96 -8.25 4.75
C PRO A 194 -24.14 -7.25 3.61
N GLN A 195 -24.82 -6.12 3.86
CA GLN A 195 -25.02 -5.04 2.90
C GLN A 195 -23.95 -3.94 2.99
N SER A 196 -23.03 -4.04 3.95
CA SER A 196 -21.91 -3.12 4.07
C SER A 196 -21.00 -3.20 2.86
N ILE A 197 -20.32 -2.10 2.55
CA ILE A 197 -19.30 -2.03 1.51
C ILE A 197 -17.92 -2.02 2.17
N VAL A 198 -17.01 -2.81 1.61
CA VAL A 198 -15.65 -2.99 2.12
C VAL A 198 -14.66 -2.46 1.10
N PHE A 199 -13.65 -1.74 1.58
CA PHE A 199 -12.48 -1.34 0.80
C PHE A 199 -11.23 -1.96 1.41
N THR A 200 -10.33 -2.44 0.56
CA THR A 200 -8.99 -2.95 0.96
C THR A 200 -7.95 -2.44 -0.03
N TRP A 201 -6.72 -2.21 0.43
CA TRP A 201 -5.58 -1.95 -0.44
C TRP A 201 -4.90 -3.23 -0.91
N HIS A 202 -5.65 -4.04 -1.64
CA HIS A 202 -5.15 -5.30 -2.20
C HIS A 202 -5.57 -5.47 -3.67
N VAL A 203 -5.06 -6.52 -4.32
CA VAL A 203 -5.44 -6.89 -5.70
C VAL A 203 -6.73 -7.72 -5.77
N ASN A 204 -7.17 -8.26 -4.64
CA ASN A 204 -8.35 -9.12 -4.48
C ASN A 204 -8.96 -8.87 -3.09
N CYS A 205 -9.93 -9.67 -2.66
CA CYS A 205 -10.67 -9.49 -1.41
C CYS A 205 -10.04 -10.25 -0.20
N PHE A 206 -8.74 -10.52 -0.21
CA PHE A 206 -8.07 -11.41 0.74
C PHE A 206 -8.35 -11.06 2.21
N ASP A 207 -8.21 -9.79 2.61
CA ASP A 207 -8.43 -9.34 4.01
C ASP A 207 -9.85 -9.65 4.49
N LEU A 208 -10.84 -9.45 3.62
CA LEU A 208 -12.22 -9.77 3.91
C LEU A 208 -12.44 -11.29 4.01
N GLU A 209 -11.84 -12.06 3.10
CA GLU A 209 -11.97 -13.52 3.08
C GLU A 209 -11.35 -14.18 4.31
N ILE A 210 -10.17 -13.74 4.74
CA ILE A 210 -9.50 -14.30 5.91
C ILE A 210 -10.26 -13.97 7.20
N LEU A 211 -10.74 -12.74 7.37
CA LEU A 211 -11.56 -12.37 8.52
C LEU A 211 -12.90 -13.13 8.52
N ARG A 212 -13.53 -13.29 7.36
CA ARG A 212 -14.78 -14.05 7.24
C ARG A 212 -14.58 -15.51 7.62
N LYS A 213 -13.53 -16.16 7.11
CA LYS A 213 -13.17 -17.55 7.48
C LYS A 213 -12.93 -17.69 8.98
N PHE A 214 -12.24 -16.72 9.59
CA PHE A 214 -12.01 -16.69 11.03
C PHE A 214 -13.32 -16.64 11.84
N LEU A 215 -14.30 -15.82 11.42
CA LEU A 215 -15.62 -15.75 12.06
C LEU A 215 -16.45 -17.03 11.84
N GLU A 216 -16.46 -17.55 10.61
CA GLU A 216 -17.24 -18.73 10.23
C GLU A 216 -16.76 -20.00 10.94
N ALA A 217 -15.49 -20.09 11.33
CA ALA A 217 -14.93 -21.20 12.10
C ALA A 217 -15.64 -21.41 13.45
N ASP A 218 -16.18 -20.35 14.05
CA ASP A 218 -16.96 -20.38 15.29
C ASP A 218 -18.47 -20.10 15.05
N ASN A 219 -18.96 -20.46 13.85
CA ASN A 219 -20.36 -20.36 13.43
C ASN A 219 -20.92 -18.93 13.33
N TYR A 220 -20.08 -17.89 13.27
CA TYR A 220 -20.54 -16.53 12.99
C TYR A 220 -20.69 -16.30 11.49
N GLN A 221 -21.89 -16.58 10.98
CA GLN A 221 -22.26 -16.37 9.58
C GLN A 221 -23.05 -15.07 9.40
N GLY A 222 -22.96 -14.48 8.20
CA GLY A 222 -23.81 -13.34 7.83
C GLY A 222 -23.54 -12.05 8.61
N ILE A 223 -22.36 -11.89 9.21
CA ILE A 223 -21.92 -10.60 9.79
C ILE A 223 -21.29 -9.74 8.70
N LEU A 224 -20.30 -10.30 8.00
CA LEU A 224 -19.55 -9.60 6.96
C LEU A 224 -20.22 -9.72 5.60
N PRO A 225 -20.02 -8.72 4.72
CA PRO A 225 -20.52 -8.77 3.36
C PRO A 225 -19.78 -9.82 2.52
N ALA A 226 -20.44 -10.23 1.43
CA ALA A 226 -19.85 -11.10 0.42
C ALA A 226 -18.83 -10.33 -0.44
N ASN A 227 -17.98 -11.06 -1.18
CA ASN A 227 -16.91 -10.48 -2.00
C ASN A 227 -17.41 -9.46 -3.05
N LYS A 228 -18.65 -9.60 -3.52
CA LYS A 228 -19.28 -8.65 -4.46
C LYS A 228 -19.43 -7.22 -3.91
N ASN A 229 -19.40 -7.06 -2.59
CA ASN A 229 -19.47 -5.76 -1.91
C ASN A 229 -18.08 -5.33 -1.39
N CYS A 230 -17.02 -6.01 -1.80
CA CYS A 230 -15.65 -5.66 -1.47
C CYS A 230 -14.96 -5.10 -2.71
N PHE A 231 -14.33 -3.94 -2.56
CA PHE A 231 -13.64 -3.21 -3.61
C PHE A 231 -12.15 -3.15 -3.30
N PRO A 232 -11.35 -4.06 -3.90
CA PRO A 232 -9.90 -3.94 -3.87
C PRO A 232 -9.49 -2.68 -4.63
N MET A 233 -8.68 -1.82 -4.00
CA MET A 233 -8.36 -0.50 -4.54
C MET A 233 -7.19 -0.53 -5.53
N ILE A 234 -6.27 -1.50 -5.45
CA ILE A 234 -5.14 -1.59 -6.38
C ILE A 234 -5.61 -1.70 -7.85
N PRO A 235 -6.58 -2.55 -8.22
CA PRO A 235 -7.10 -2.60 -9.58
C PRO A 235 -7.76 -1.29 -10.04
N GLN A 236 -8.39 -0.55 -9.13
CA GLN A 236 -9.03 0.74 -9.45
C GLN A 236 -7.96 1.78 -9.75
N PHE A 237 -6.97 1.95 -8.88
CA PHE A 237 -5.85 2.87 -9.09
C PHE A 237 -5.05 2.51 -10.34
N ARG A 238 -4.69 1.24 -10.52
CA ARG A 238 -3.80 0.79 -11.60
C ARG A 238 -4.26 1.16 -13.01
N ARG A 239 -5.56 1.30 -13.24
CA ARG A 239 -6.12 1.71 -14.54
C ARG A 239 -5.85 3.17 -14.87
N ASN A 240 -5.60 4.00 -13.86
CA ASN A 240 -5.42 5.44 -13.98
C ASN A 240 -3.96 5.86 -13.95
N PHE A 241 -3.04 4.90 -13.85
CA PHE A 241 -1.61 5.16 -13.82
C PHE A 241 -0.98 4.70 -15.13
N PRO A 242 -0.10 5.53 -15.73
CA PRO A 242 0.59 5.19 -16.96
C PRO A 242 1.59 4.05 -16.74
N LEU A 243 1.98 3.43 -17.85
CA LEU A 243 3.13 2.54 -17.88
C LEU A 243 4.42 3.39 -17.82
N ARG A 244 5.43 2.87 -17.10
CA ARG A 244 6.71 3.52 -16.85
C ARG A 244 7.78 3.04 -17.83
N GLY A 245 8.52 4.00 -18.38
CA GLY A 245 9.75 3.78 -19.16
C GLY A 245 9.58 3.07 -20.50
N PRO A 246 10.69 2.83 -21.22
CA PRO A 246 10.70 2.13 -22.52
C PRO A 246 10.11 0.72 -22.43
N ASP A 247 10.33 0.05 -21.29
CA ASP A 247 9.88 -1.31 -21.01
C ASP A 247 8.37 -1.41 -20.68
N GLN A 248 7.65 -0.28 -20.64
CA GLN A 248 6.21 -0.25 -20.35
C GLN A 248 5.84 -0.95 -19.03
N ARG A 249 6.67 -0.79 -17.99
CA ARG A 249 6.45 -1.44 -16.69
C ARG A 249 5.26 -0.81 -15.98
N ARG A 250 4.52 -1.60 -15.21
CA ARG A 250 3.41 -1.07 -14.42
C ARG A 250 3.93 -0.18 -13.29
N PHE A 251 3.21 0.90 -13.01
CA PHE A 251 3.47 1.72 -11.83
C PHE A 251 3.31 0.89 -10.54
N PRO A 252 4.25 1.00 -9.58
CA PRO A 252 4.17 0.26 -8.32
C PRO A 252 2.99 0.75 -7.48
N MET A 253 2.13 -0.19 -7.07
CA MET A 253 0.90 0.10 -6.30
C MET A 253 1.04 -0.27 -4.83
N ALA A 254 2.25 -0.57 -4.34
CA ALA A 254 2.43 -0.84 -2.93
C ALA A 254 2.25 0.46 -2.12
N MET A 255 1.70 0.33 -0.91
CA MET A 255 1.25 1.47 -0.10
C MET A 255 2.39 2.46 0.16
N GLU A 256 3.61 1.96 0.38
CA GLU A 256 4.82 2.75 0.62
C GLU A 256 5.24 3.63 -0.56
N PHE A 257 4.74 3.35 -1.76
CA PHE A 257 5.04 4.13 -2.96
C PHE A 257 3.90 5.06 -3.32
N ILE A 258 2.66 4.56 -3.29
CA ILE A 258 1.50 5.30 -3.78
C ILE A 258 1.06 6.39 -2.79
N PHE A 259 1.10 6.10 -1.48
CA PHE A 259 0.59 7.00 -0.46
C PHE A 259 1.39 8.32 -0.38
N PRO A 260 2.74 8.29 -0.36
CA PRO A 260 3.53 9.52 -0.32
C PRO A 260 3.41 10.39 -1.59
N LEU A 261 2.91 9.87 -2.72
CA LEU A 261 2.65 10.68 -3.91
C LEU A 261 1.49 11.66 -3.70
N PHE A 262 0.48 11.23 -2.95
CA PHE A 262 -0.73 12.01 -2.71
C PHE A 262 -0.68 12.78 -1.39
N TYR A 263 0.08 12.25 -0.41
CA TYR A 263 0.19 12.82 0.93
C TYR A 263 1.66 12.93 1.33
N PRO A 264 2.48 13.73 0.61
CA PRO A 264 3.92 13.77 0.79
C PRO A 264 4.38 14.26 2.16
N ASP A 265 3.55 14.99 2.91
CA ASP A 265 3.91 15.52 4.24
C ASP A 265 3.24 14.74 5.40
N SER A 266 2.66 13.58 5.11
CA SER A 266 1.92 12.80 6.11
C SER A 266 2.85 12.10 7.10
N ASP A 267 2.50 12.20 8.39
CA ASP A 267 3.19 11.51 9.49
C ASP A 267 2.91 10.00 9.54
N MET A 268 2.06 9.50 8.65
CA MET A 268 1.80 8.07 8.44
C MET A 268 2.82 7.42 7.50
N ILE A 269 3.66 8.20 6.82
CA ILE A 269 4.76 7.66 6.01
C ILE A 269 5.77 6.97 6.92
N GLY A 270 6.26 5.80 6.50
CA GLY A 270 7.22 4.99 7.25
C GLY A 270 6.60 4.14 8.37
N ARG A 271 5.28 4.25 8.61
CA ARG A 271 4.53 3.37 9.52
C ARG A 271 3.95 2.17 8.76
N ASN A 272 4.82 1.42 8.10
CA ASN A 272 4.45 0.20 7.38
C ASN A 272 4.17 -0.95 8.36
N ASP A 273 3.43 -1.96 7.91
CA ASP A 273 3.14 -3.20 8.64
C ASP A 273 2.38 -2.95 9.95
N GLN A 274 1.46 -1.98 9.93
CA GLN A 274 0.56 -1.68 11.05
C GLN A 274 -0.84 -1.51 10.48
N THR A 275 -1.70 -2.50 10.70
CA THR A 275 -2.98 -2.60 9.98
C THR A 275 -3.86 -1.37 10.12
N LEU A 276 -3.81 -0.69 11.27
CA LEU A 276 -4.56 0.55 11.50
C LEU A 276 -4.07 1.70 10.61
N PHE A 277 -2.75 1.88 10.49
CA PHE A 277 -2.19 2.91 9.62
C PHE A 277 -2.44 2.57 8.16
N ASP A 278 -2.40 1.30 7.77
CA ASP A 278 -2.76 0.84 6.43
C ASP A 278 -4.24 1.09 6.10
N CYS A 279 -5.15 0.84 7.03
CA CYS A 279 -6.55 1.23 6.92
C CYS A 279 -6.71 2.75 6.71
N GLN A 280 -6.04 3.56 7.53
CA GLN A 280 -6.11 5.02 7.44
C GLN A 280 -5.57 5.55 6.10
N ARG A 281 -4.42 5.03 5.65
CA ARG A 281 -3.84 5.35 4.35
C ARG A 281 -4.76 4.93 3.19
N THR A 282 -5.34 3.74 3.27
CA THR A 282 -6.30 3.23 2.28
C THR A 282 -7.53 4.14 2.20
N ARG A 283 -8.10 4.56 3.33
CA ARG A 283 -9.22 5.51 3.35
C ARG A 283 -8.88 6.82 2.63
N LEU A 284 -7.72 7.40 2.93
CA LEU A 284 -7.27 8.64 2.30
C LEU A 284 -7.03 8.48 0.79
N LEU A 285 -6.55 7.33 0.35
CA LEU A 285 -6.42 7.01 -1.08
C LEU A 285 -7.79 6.82 -1.74
N CYS A 286 -8.76 6.20 -1.06
CA CYS A 286 -10.13 6.16 -1.57
C CYS A 286 -10.70 7.58 -1.75
N ASP A 287 -10.40 8.54 -0.86
CA ASP A 287 -10.85 9.93 -1.01
C ASP A 287 -10.21 10.62 -2.23
N VAL A 288 -8.90 10.40 -2.44
CA VAL A 288 -8.21 10.85 -3.66
C VAL A 288 -8.86 10.27 -4.91
N PHE A 289 -9.10 8.96 -4.92
CA PHE A 289 -9.69 8.27 -6.06
C PHE A 289 -11.07 8.84 -6.38
N ASP A 290 -11.93 8.95 -5.37
CA ASP A 290 -13.25 9.56 -5.46
C ASP A 290 -13.21 10.99 -6.02
N HIS A 291 -12.27 11.80 -5.54
CA HIS A 291 -12.08 13.18 -6.00
C HIS A 291 -11.75 13.23 -7.49
N HIS A 292 -10.74 12.47 -7.92
CA HIS A 292 -10.31 12.45 -9.33
C HIS A 292 -11.34 11.81 -10.27
N LEU A 293 -12.17 10.88 -9.77
CA LEU A 293 -13.30 10.33 -10.51
C LEU A 293 -14.35 11.41 -10.80
N ARG A 294 -14.59 12.31 -9.84
CA ARG A 294 -15.61 13.38 -9.91
C ARG A 294 -15.10 14.71 -10.47
N LYS A 295 -13.79 14.96 -10.53
CA LYS A 295 -13.22 16.18 -11.15
C LYS A 295 -13.63 16.42 -12.61
N GLY A 296 -14.25 15.44 -13.27
CA GLY A 296 -14.93 15.63 -14.56
C GLY A 296 -16.41 16.00 -14.49
N VAL A 297 -16.93 16.38 -13.31
CA VAL A 297 -18.36 16.68 -13.05
C VAL A 297 -18.54 18.11 -12.51
N ASP A 298 -17.62 18.62 -11.68
CA ASP A 298 -17.83 19.90 -10.96
C ASP A 298 -16.75 20.99 -11.15
N ASP A 299 -15.66 20.76 -11.89
CA ASP A 299 -14.64 21.80 -12.18
C ASP A 299 -14.92 22.56 -13.51
N LEU A 300 -16.21 22.75 -13.85
CA LEU A 300 -16.69 23.55 -14.99
C LEU A 300 -17.65 24.69 -14.58
N GLU A 301 -17.60 25.15 -13.33
CA GLU A 301 -18.17 26.44 -12.89
C GLU A 301 -17.18 27.27 -12.07
#